data_AF-A0A957C2B6-F1
#
_entry.id   AF-A0A957C2B6-F1
#
_cell.length_a   1.000
_cell.length_b   1.000
_cell.length_c   1.000
_cell.angle_alpha   90.00
_cell.angle_beta   90.00
_cell.angle_gamma   90.00
#
_symmetry.space_group_name_H-M   'P 1'
#
loop_
_entity.id
_entity.type
_entity.pdbx_description
1 polymer ?
#
loop_
_entity_poly.entity_id
_entity_poly.type
_entity_poly.pdbx_seq_one_letter_code
_entity_poly.pdbx_strand_id
1 'polypeptide(L)'
;VTHYDEVRRSVEYGSQIIYSMETGKEQVIYGNVPNTGIITNLPDGCCVEVPCLVDSNGIQPTHIGAIPPQLAALMQTNVNVQSLTVEAAITGKREHIYHAAMLDPHTSSELPLDQIWSMVDELIEAHGDYLPEYS
;
A
#
# COMPACT_ATOMS: atom_id res chain seq x y z
N VAL A 1 40.65 -8.08 -8.76
CA VAL A 1 39.90 -9.35 -8.84
C VAL A 1 38.55 -9.08 -8.24
N THR A 2 37.51 -9.03 -9.06
CA THR A 2 36.13 -8.75 -8.61
C THR A 2 35.62 -9.99 -7.89
N HIS A 3 35.32 -9.88 -6.60
CA HIS A 3 34.88 -10.99 -5.74
C HIS A 3 33.43 -11.41 -6.09
N TYR A 4 33.25 -12.26 -7.09
CA TYR A 4 31.94 -12.83 -7.45
C TYR A 4 31.49 -14.00 -6.54
N ASP A 5 32.36 -14.52 -5.68
CA ASP A 5 32.10 -15.75 -4.89
C ASP A 5 31.66 -15.49 -3.43
N GLU A 6 31.47 -14.25 -3.01
CA GLU A 6 31.08 -13.95 -1.62
C GLU A 6 29.56 -13.83 -1.48
N VAL A 7 28.92 -14.87 -0.94
CA VAL A 7 27.48 -14.87 -0.65
C VAL A 7 27.20 -13.94 0.53
N ARG A 8 26.57 -12.81 0.26
CA ARG A 8 26.12 -11.84 1.27
C ARG A 8 24.60 -11.86 1.34
N ARG A 9 24.04 -11.67 2.54
CA ARG A 9 22.59 -11.47 2.68
C ARG A 9 22.17 -10.21 1.91
N SER A 10 21.05 -10.31 1.21
CA SER A 10 20.40 -9.14 0.61
C SER A 10 19.71 -8.30 1.69
N VAL A 11 19.25 -7.11 1.29
CA VAL A 11 18.46 -6.20 2.14
C VAL A 11 16.98 -6.60 2.25
N GLU A 12 16.58 -7.70 1.59
CA GLU A 12 15.20 -8.17 1.56
C GLU A 12 14.78 -8.75 2.92
N TYR A 13 13.58 -8.39 3.38
CA TYR A 13 13.06 -8.86 4.66
C TYR A 13 12.53 -10.30 4.63
N GLY A 14 12.10 -10.84 3.49
CA GLY A 14 11.44 -12.15 3.42
C GLY A 14 12.22 -13.29 4.09
N SER A 15 13.50 -13.43 3.76
CA SER A 15 14.37 -14.46 4.39
C SER A 15 14.65 -14.18 5.87
N GLN A 16 14.64 -12.91 6.30
CA GLN A 16 14.88 -12.50 7.68
C GLN A 16 13.65 -12.78 8.55
N ILE A 17 12.45 -12.52 8.03
CA ILE A 17 11.18 -12.85 8.67
C ILE A 17 11.11 -14.34 8.94
N ILE A 18 11.30 -15.17 7.90
CA ILE A 18 11.30 -16.65 8.03
C ILE A 18 12.36 -17.08 9.05
N TYR A 19 13.58 -16.57 8.95
CA TYR A 19 14.66 -16.92 9.90
C TYR A 19 14.30 -16.58 11.36
N SER A 20 13.70 -15.41 11.60
CA SER A 20 13.33 -14.95 12.94
C SER A 20 12.21 -15.81 13.52
N MET A 21 11.21 -16.15 12.71
CA MET A 21 10.11 -17.03 13.11
C MET A 21 10.57 -18.46 13.41
N GLU A 22 11.48 -19.01 12.60
CA GLU A 22 11.98 -20.38 12.78
C GLU A 22 13.00 -20.52 13.91
N THR A 23 13.80 -19.47 14.19
CA THR A 23 14.89 -19.55 15.17
C THR A 23 14.61 -18.84 16.49
N GLY A 24 13.55 -18.03 16.55
CA GLY A 24 13.25 -17.16 17.69
C GLY A 24 14.23 -16.00 17.88
N LYS A 25 15.16 -15.78 16.94
CA LYS A 25 16.06 -14.62 16.99
C LYS A 25 15.30 -13.38 16.56
N GLU A 26 15.12 -12.46 17.50
CA GLU A 26 14.39 -11.22 17.31
C GLU A 26 15.02 -10.33 16.22
N GLN A 27 14.17 -9.81 15.34
CA GLN A 27 14.52 -8.78 14.38
C GLN A 27 13.39 -7.74 14.27
N VAL A 28 13.75 -6.50 13.93
CA VAL A 28 12.79 -5.47 13.57
C VAL A 28 12.83 -5.26 12.06
N ILE A 29 11.67 -5.30 11.42
CA ILE A 29 11.46 -5.01 10.00
C ILE A 29 10.38 -3.95 9.83
N TYR A 30 10.30 -3.29 8.68
CA TYR A 30 9.21 -2.37 8.36
C TYR A 30 8.22 -3.10 7.46
N GLY A 31 7.03 -3.38 8.01
CA GLY A 31 6.05 -4.25 7.39
C GLY A 31 4.74 -3.53 7.08
N ASN A 32 4.16 -3.87 5.94
CA ASN A 32 2.83 -3.44 5.53
C ASN A 32 1.76 -4.33 6.18
N VAL A 33 0.89 -3.73 6.99
CA VAL A 33 -0.15 -4.43 7.76
C VAL A 33 -1.47 -3.66 7.76
N PRO A 34 -2.62 -4.32 8.00
CA PRO A 34 -3.88 -3.61 8.22
C PRO A 34 -3.79 -2.71 9.46
N ASN A 35 -4.23 -1.46 9.33
CA ASN A 35 -4.30 -0.53 10.43
C ASN A 35 -5.48 -0.86 11.35
N THR A 36 -5.25 -1.65 12.39
CA THR A 36 -6.26 -1.96 13.42
C THR A 36 -6.05 -1.09 14.66
N GLY A 37 -6.02 0.23 14.45
CA GLY A 37 -5.69 1.22 15.49
C GLY A 37 -4.18 1.38 15.77
N ILE A 38 -3.30 0.95 14.86
CA ILE A 38 -1.84 1.09 14.99
C ILE A 38 -1.43 2.56 14.87
N ILE A 39 -1.90 3.24 13.82
CA ILE A 39 -1.84 4.70 13.66
C ILE A 39 -3.25 5.23 13.85
N THR A 40 -3.50 5.87 14.99
CA THR A 40 -4.86 6.10 15.50
C THR A 40 -5.63 7.21 14.79
N ASN A 41 -4.95 8.05 14.01
CA ASN A 41 -5.56 9.09 13.19
C ASN A 41 -5.44 8.83 11.68
N LEU A 42 -5.29 7.55 11.29
CA LEU A 42 -5.54 7.05 9.94
C LEU A 42 -6.75 6.10 9.95
N PRO A 43 -7.41 5.87 8.80
CA PRO A 43 -8.60 5.01 8.74
C PRO A 43 -8.32 3.59 9.23
N ASP A 44 -9.32 2.97 9.84
CA ASP A 44 -9.27 1.55 10.20
C ASP A 44 -9.23 0.70 8.92
N GLY A 45 -8.42 -0.36 8.93
CA GLY A 45 -8.28 -1.30 7.82
C GLY A 45 -7.39 -0.81 6.66
N CYS A 46 -6.98 0.46 6.61
CA CYS A 46 -6.03 0.90 5.58
C CYS A 46 -4.66 0.22 5.78
N CYS A 47 -3.90 0.04 4.70
CA CYS A 47 -2.55 -0.50 4.82
C CYS A 47 -1.62 0.56 5.41
N VAL A 48 -0.86 0.21 6.46
CA VAL A 48 0.18 1.05 7.04
C VAL A 48 1.50 0.30 7.06
N GLU A 49 2.59 1.02 6.81
CA GLU A 49 3.95 0.49 6.97
C GLU A 49 4.53 0.95 8.31
N VAL A 50 4.79 0.00 9.21
CA VAL A 50 5.25 0.29 10.58
C VAL A 50 6.37 -0.67 10.99
N PRO A 51 7.17 -0.32 12.02
CA PRO A 51 8.08 -1.28 12.62
C PRO A 51 7.32 -2.48 13.18
N CYS A 52 7.78 -3.67 12.85
CA CYS A 52 7.25 -4.94 13.34
C CYS A 52 8.39 -5.71 14.01
N LEU A 53 8.17 -6.14 15.26
CA LEU A 53 9.01 -7.16 15.88
C LEU A 53 8.68 -8.51 15.25
N VAL A 54 9.70 -9.28 14.91
CA VAL A 54 9.55 -10.64 14.42
C VAL A 54 10.38 -11.58 15.28
N ASP A 55 9.73 -12.59 15.82
CA ASP A 55 10.33 -13.66 16.64
C ASP A 55 9.52 -14.96 16.46
N SER A 56 9.68 -15.93 17.36
CA SER A 56 8.94 -17.20 17.30
C SER A 56 7.43 -17.08 17.51
N ASN A 57 6.92 -15.93 17.96
CA ASN A 57 5.49 -15.62 18.05
C ASN A 57 4.94 -15.00 16.75
N GLY A 58 5.78 -14.80 15.73
CA GLY A 58 5.39 -14.23 14.45
C GLY A 58 5.62 -12.72 14.37
N ILE A 59 4.90 -12.08 13.45
CA ILE A 59 5.01 -10.65 13.15
C ILE A 59 4.12 -9.85 14.10
N GLN A 60 4.71 -8.90 14.80
CA GLN A 60 4.07 -8.11 15.85
C GLN A 60 4.23 -6.61 15.52
N PRO A 61 3.21 -5.97 14.92
CA PRO A 61 3.26 -4.55 14.57
C PRO A 61 3.34 -3.64 15.81
N THR A 62 4.16 -2.59 15.73
CA THR A 62 4.32 -1.62 16.81
C THR A 62 3.24 -0.55 16.76
N HIS A 63 2.49 -0.39 17.85
CA HIS A 63 1.52 0.71 17.98
C HIS A 63 2.23 2.08 17.99
N ILE A 64 1.80 2.97 17.10
CA ILE A 64 2.39 4.31 16.90
C ILE A 64 1.57 5.39 17.61
N GLY A 65 0.24 5.25 17.65
CA GLY A 65 -0.66 6.29 18.12
C GLY A 65 -0.92 7.35 17.05
N ALA A 66 -1.21 8.58 17.47
CA ALA A 66 -1.50 9.67 16.55
C ALA A 66 -0.19 10.26 16.00
N ILE A 67 -0.11 10.39 14.69
CA ILE A 67 0.99 11.07 14.00
C ILE A 67 0.65 12.56 13.78
N PRO A 68 1.63 13.42 13.43
CA PRO A 68 1.36 14.83 13.16
C PRO A 68 0.23 15.03 12.14
N PRO A 69 -0.73 15.95 12.40
CA PRO A 69 -1.99 16.04 11.64
C PRO A 69 -1.78 16.34 10.15
N GLN A 70 -0.77 17.13 9.80
CA GLN A 70 -0.43 17.42 8.41
C GLN A 70 0.08 16.19 7.65
N LEU A 71 0.75 15.24 8.33
CA LEU A 71 1.20 13.99 7.73
C LEU A 71 0.03 13.02 7.57
N ALA A 72 -0.84 12.92 8.58
CA ALA A 72 -2.07 12.14 8.47
C ALA A 72 -2.95 12.66 7.32
N ALA A 73 -3.12 13.97 7.19
CA ALA A 73 -3.88 14.58 6.10
C ALA A 73 -3.29 14.25 4.71
N LEU A 74 -1.96 14.30 4.57
CA LEU A 74 -1.28 13.93 3.33
C LEU A 74 -1.41 12.44 3.01
N MET A 75 -1.31 11.55 4.00
CA MET A 75 -1.52 10.13 3.80
C MET A 75 -2.98 9.81 3.45
N GLN A 76 -3.94 10.53 4.06
CA GLN A 76 -5.36 10.35 3.81
C GLN A 76 -5.72 10.56 2.33
N THR A 77 -5.11 11.53 1.65
CA THR A 77 -5.38 11.76 0.22
C THR A 77 -5.00 10.53 -0.63
N ASN A 78 -3.91 9.85 -0.28
CA ASN A 78 -3.45 8.64 -0.98
C ASN A 78 -4.27 7.40 -0.58
N VAL A 79 -4.61 7.26 0.71
CA VAL A 79 -5.45 6.16 1.21
C VAL A 79 -6.84 6.20 0.56
N ASN A 80 -7.39 7.38 0.30
CA ASN A 80 -8.68 7.52 -0.39
C ASN A 80 -8.65 6.94 -1.81
N VAL A 81 -7.59 7.21 -2.59
CA VAL A 81 -7.41 6.66 -3.94
C VAL A 81 -7.31 5.14 -3.91
N GLN A 82 -6.50 4.60 -3.00
CA GLN A 82 -6.33 3.16 -2.82
C GLN A 82 -7.66 2.50 -2.42
N SER A 83 -8.42 3.12 -1.51
CA SER A 83 -9.68 2.59 -1.02
C SER A 83 -10.73 2.50 -2.15
N LEU A 84 -10.83 3.53 -2.99
CA LEU A 84 -11.71 3.52 -4.15
C LEU A 84 -11.27 2.52 -5.22
N THR A 85 -9.96 2.35 -5.40
CA THR A 85 -9.42 1.33 -6.32
C THR A 85 -9.78 -0.08 -5.85
N VAL A 86 -9.67 -0.35 -4.55
CA VAL A 86 -10.10 -1.61 -3.95
C VAL A 86 -11.62 -1.79 -4.07
N GLU A 87 -12.40 -0.74 -3.79
CA GLU A 87 -13.87 -0.79 -3.93
C GLU A 87 -14.29 -1.09 -5.37
N ALA A 88 -13.62 -0.50 -6.37
CA ALA A 88 -13.82 -0.82 -7.78
C ALA A 88 -13.58 -2.32 -8.04
N ALA A 89 -12.44 -2.85 -7.57
CA ALA A 89 -12.08 -4.25 -7.78
C ALA A 89 -13.04 -5.23 -7.09
N ILE A 90 -13.56 -4.89 -5.92
CA ILE A 90 -14.51 -5.74 -5.17
C ILE A 90 -15.92 -5.68 -5.78
N THR A 91 -16.40 -4.48 -6.11
CA THR A 91 -17.78 -4.27 -6.57
C THR A 91 -17.97 -4.44 -8.06
N GLY A 92 -16.89 -4.39 -8.84
CA GLY A 92 -16.95 -4.35 -10.29
C GLY A 92 -17.49 -3.03 -10.84
N LYS A 93 -17.69 -1.99 -10.03
CA LYS A 93 -18.22 -0.71 -10.51
C LYS A 93 -17.12 0.15 -11.09
N ARG A 94 -17.23 0.45 -12.39
CA ARG A 94 -16.26 1.30 -13.10
C ARG A 94 -16.16 2.71 -12.52
N GLU A 95 -17.27 3.23 -11.99
CA GLU A 95 -17.38 4.57 -11.39
C GLU A 95 -16.30 4.85 -10.33
N HIS A 96 -15.96 3.84 -9.50
CA HIS A 96 -14.96 3.99 -8.46
C HIS A 96 -13.53 4.19 -9.00
N ILE A 97 -13.23 3.70 -10.20
CA ILE A 97 -11.94 3.93 -10.87
C ILE A 97 -11.78 5.41 -11.23
N TYR A 98 -12.83 6.01 -11.80
CA TYR A 98 -12.83 7.44 -12.13
C TYR A 98 -12.69 8.28 -10.86
N HIS A 99 -13.47 7.97 -9.82
CA HIS A 99 -13.37 8.68 -8.54
C HIS A 99 -11.97 8.57 -7.92
N ALA A 100 -11.32 7.42 -8.01
CA ALA A 100 -9.94 7.25 -7.56
C ALA A 100 -9.00 8.19 -8.32
N ALA A 101 -9.07 8.21 -9.65
CA ALA A 101 -8.22 9.07 -10.48
C ALA A 101 -8.51 10.57 -10.26
N MET A 102 -9.76 10.95 -10.04
CA MET A 102 -10.15 12.34 -9.76
C MET A 102 -9.68 12.84 -8.39
N LEU A 103 -9.51 11.94 -7.41
CA LEU A 103 -9.04 12.27 -6.08
C LEU A 103 -7.52 12.17 -5.92
N ASP A 104 -6.82 11.59 -6.91
CA ASP A 104 -5.37 11.54 -6.91
C ASP A 104 -4.78 12.97 -6.97
N PRO A 105 -3.94 13.39 -6.00
CA PRO A 105 -3.46 14.76 -5.93
C PRO A 105 -2.62 15.20 -7.13
N HIS A 106 -1.93 14.27 -7.79
CA HIS A 106 -1.13 14.58 -8.97
C HIS A 106 -2.04 14.75 -10.18
N THR A 107 -2.88 13.74 -10.44
CA THR A 107 -3.81 13.72 -11.56
C THR A 107 -4.75 14.93 -11.54
N SER A 108 -5.35 15.24 -10.38
CA SER A 108 -6.25 16.39 -10.21
C SER A 108 -5.56 17.76 -10.27
N SER A 109 -4.24 17.82 -10.10
CA SER A 109 -3.45 19.04 -10.27
C SER A 109 -3.13 19.31 -11.74
N GLU A 110 -2.96 18.26 -12.54
CA GLU A 110 -2.49 18.37 -13.92
C GLU A 110 -3.63 18.37 -14.94
N LEU A 111 -4.75 17.71 -14.65
CA LEU A 111 -5.81 17.45 -15.62
C LEU A 111 -7.19 17.95 -15.16
N PRO A 112 -8.01 18.54 -16.05
CA PRO A 112 -9.42 18.76 -15.77
C PRO A 112 -10.22 17.44 -15.82
N LEU A 113 -11.40 17.42 -15.20
CA LEU A 113 -12.20 16.21 -14.99
C LEU A 113 -12.54 15.44 -16.28
N ASP A 114 -12.79 16.14 -17.38
CA ASP A 114 -13.09 15.53 -18.69
C ASP A 114 -11.88 14.81 -19.29
N GLN A 115 -10.67 15.33 -19.06
CA GLN A 115 -9.43 14.67 -19.47
C GLN A 115 -9.10 13.48 -18.56
N ILE A 116 -9.36 13.58 -17.26
CA ILE A 116 -9.21 12.43 -16.34
C ILE A 116 -10.13 11.30 -16.76
N TRP A 117 -11.39 11.61 -17.11
CA TRP A 117 -12.34 10.63 -17.60
C TRP A 117 -11.83 9.89 -18.85
N SER A 118 -11.41 10.66 -19.85
CA SER A 118 -10.88 10.11 -21.12
C SER A 118 -9.63 9.26 -20.87
N MET A 119 -8.72 9.72 -20.01
CA MET A 119 -7.51 8.98 -19.65
C MET A 119 -7.84 7.64 -18.97
N VAL A 120 -8.82 7.61 -18.06
CA VAL A 120 -9.25 6.36 -17.41
C VAL A 120 -9.86 5.40 -18.43
N ASP A 121 -10.65 5.90 -19.38
CA ASP A 121 -11.20 5.07 -20.47
C ASP A 121 -10.09 4.43 -21.32
N GLU A 122 -9.09 5.23 -21.72
CA GLU A 122 -7.93 4.76 -22.48
C GLU A 122 -7.12 3.72 -21.69
N LEU A 123 -6.92 3.93 -20.38
CA LEU A 123 -6.21 2.99 -19.53
C LEU A 123 -6.97 1.67 -19.37
N ILE A 124 -8.29 1.70 -19.20
CA ILE A 124 -9.10 0.48 -19.09
C ILE A 124 -9.05 -0.30 -20.41
N GLU A 125 -9.20 0.37 -21.55
CA GLU A 125 -9.09 -0.25 -22.87
C GLU A 125 -7.71 -0.87 -23.10
N ALA A 126 -6.64 -0.13 -22.77
CA ALA A 126 -5.27 -0.58 -22.96
C ALA A 126 -4.91 -1.82 -22.11
N HIS A 127 -5.50 -1.96 -20.91
CA HIS A 127 -5.27 -3.13 -20.07
C HIS A 127 -6.18 -4.31 -20.44
N GLY A 128 -7.35 -4.08 -21.04
CA GLY A 128 -8.24 -5.13 -21.55
C GLY A 128 -8.43 -6.28 -20.56
N ASP A 129 -8.13 -7.51 -20.99
CA ASP A 129 -8.31 -8.75 -20.21
C ASP A 129 -7.39 -8.88 -18.98
N TYR A 130 -6.45 -7.95 -18.76
CA TYR A 130 -5.70 -7.88 -17.50
C TYR A 130 -6.54 -7.32 -16.34
N LEU A 131 -7.64 -6.63 -16.64
CA LEU A 131 -8.59 -6.12 -15.66
C LEU A 131 -9.84 -7.01 -15.58
N PRO A 132 -10.52 -7.05 -14.43
CA PRO A 132 -11.84 -7.68 -14.36
C PRO A 132 -12.84 -6.91 -15.22
N GLU A 133 -13.94 -7.57 -15.60
CA GLU A 133 -15.06 -6.89 -16.24
C GLU A 133 -15.70 -5.89 -15.26
N TYR A 134 -15.68 -4.62 -15.64
CA TYR A 134 -16.34 -3.55 -14.89
C TYR A 134 -17.69 -3.19 -15.52
N SER A 135 -18.72 -3.05 -14.67
CA SER A 135 -20.06 -2.57 -15.03
C SER A 135 -20.17 -1.06 -14.94
#